data_AF-F2QVP2-F1
#
_entry.id   AF-F2QVP2-F1
#
_cell.length_a   1.000
_cell.length_b   1.000
_cell.length_c   1.000
_cell.angle_alpha   90.00
_cell.angle_beta   90.00
_cell.angle_gamma   90.00
#
_symmetry.space_group_name_H-M   'P 1'
#
loop_
_entity.id
_entity.type
_entity.pdbx_description
1 polymer ?
#
loop_
_entity_poly.entity_id
_entity_poly.type
_entity_poly.pdbx_seq_one_letter_code
_entity_poly.pdbx_strand_id
1 'polypeptide(L)'
;MDSFSDSGELYQIRQQFFTGQYVNVIESDLLSFSETNREKALEYIVRAYIGLGKYQKARDLSLDSESSQLFQDFVDFLELGADSENAGIEAVIQSPPHSELSLVLGGIYLAKLGRVEESLALLHLHQNSLECVSLIVQLYLITNRVKKAQQELEISSRWAQDSIVHNLAESWVNLTLGGSLYQSSFYFFEEISQQHTSIETLLGLLVVSLQLHHVEESADIVTQLYEVAQLHGIQLDPSVYANEITIGILKGDTSKQEELREKIKQSNPNHPYLLDYEARVEQFDAIVARYHE
;
A
#
# COMPACT_ATOMS: atom_id res chain seq x y z
N MET A 1 -7.45 -27.72 -9.11
CA MET A 1 -6.10 -27.11 -9.05
C MET A 1 -6.17 -26.08 -7.94
N ASP A 2 -5.19 -26.02 -7.05
CA ASP A 2 -5.16 -24.97 -6.04
C ASP A 2 -5.11 -23.63 -6.77
N SER A 3 -6.21 -22.87 -6.72
CA SER A 3 -6.30 -21.50 -7.25
C SER A 3 -5.34 -20.53 -6.53
N PHE A 4 -4.59 -21.03 -5.55
CA PHE A 4 -3.73 -20.28 -4.64
C PHE A 4 -2.27 -20.73 -4.67
N SER A 5 -1.87 -21.67 -5.55
CA SER A 5 -0.47 -22.07 -5.59
C SER A 5 0.38 -20.94 -6.17
N ASP A 6 1.39 -20.49 -5.41
CA ASP A 6 2.45 -19.57 -5.83
C ASP A 6 3.41 -20.19 -6.88
N SER A 7 2.87 -21.04 -7.74
CA SER A 7 3.56 -21.78 -8.79
C SER A 7 2.74 -21.86 -10.09
N GLY A 8 1.65 -21.10 -10.16
CA GLY A 8 0.78 -21.01 -11.32
C GLY A 8 1.15 -19.91 -12.33
N GLU A 9 0.41 -19.87 -13.42
CA GLU A 9 0.57 -18.90 -14.52
C GLU A 9 0.44 -17.42 -14.07
N LEU A 10 -0.27 -17.17 -12.97
CA LEU A 10 -0.45 -15.83 -12.39
C LEU A 10 0.69 -15.40 -11.46
N TYR A 11 1.68 -16.26 -11.20
CA TYR A 11 2.74 -15.98 -10.22
C TYR A 11 3.48 -14.68 -10.53
N GLN A 12 3.94 -14.51 -11.77
CA GLN A 12 4.74 -13.34 -12.16
C GLN A 12 3.95 -12.04 -12.08
N ILE A 13 2.74 -11.99 -12.63
CA ILE A 13 1.91 -10.77 -12.61
C ILE A 13 1.51 -10.41 -11.17
N ARG A 14 1.27 -11.42 -10.32
CA ARG A 14 1.02 -11.22 -8.89
C ARG A 14 2.24 -10.64 -8.19
N GLN A 15 3.43 -11.20 -8.41
CA GLN A 15 4.67 -10.65 -7.85
C GLN A 15 4.88 -9.21 -8.27
N GLN A 16 4.76 -8.90 -9.56
CA GLN A 16 4.90 -7.54 -10.07
C GLN A 16 3.87 -6.58 -9.45
N PHE A 17 2.62 -7.01 -9.30
CA PHE A 17 1.57 -6.20 -8.69
C PHE A 17 1.86 -5.87 -7.22
N PHE A 18 2.17 -6.88 -6.40
CA PHE A 18 2.40 -6.69 -4.96
C PHE A 18 3.76 -6.04 -4.64
N THR A 19 4.67 -6.02 -5.61
CA THR A 19 5.92 -5.25 -5.53
C THR A 19 5.82 -3.89 -6.21
N GLY A 20 4.63 -3.42 -6.61
CA GLY A 20 4.46 -2.06 -7.13
C GLY A 20 5.01 -1.82 -8.55
N GLN A 21 5.40 -2.88 -9.27
CA GLN A 21 5.82 -2.79 -10.68
C GLN A 21 4.61 -2.63 -11.61
N TYR A 22 3.74 -1.65 -11.34
CA TYR A 22 2.48 -1.48 -12.06
C TYR A 22 2.66 -1.26 -13.57
N VAL A 23 3.77 -0.62 -13.99
CA VAL A 23 4.11 -0.48 -15.42
C VAL A 23 4.30 -1.85 -16.07
N ASN A 24 5.03 -2.76 -15.43
CA ASN A 24 5.25 -4.11 -15.95
C ASN A 24 3.94 -4.91 -15.96
N VAL A 25 3.07 -4.72 -14.96
CA VAL A 25 1.75 -5.35 -14.91
C VAL A 25 0.89 -4.91 -16.10
N ILE A 26 0.78 -3.61 -16.39
CA ILE A 26 -0.04 -3.13 -17.51
C ILE A 26 0.51 -3.49 -18.89
N GLU A 27 1.80 -3.81 -18.98
CA GLU A 27 2.47 -4.27 -20.21
C GLU A 27 2.38 -5.80 -20.41
N SER A 28 1.77 -6.53 -19.47
CA SER A 28 1.60 -7.98 -19.56
C SER A 28 0.70 -8.37 -20.73
N ASP A 29 1.10 -9.40 -21.50
CA ASP A 29 0.32 -9.92 -22.62
C ASP A 29 -0.82 -10.83 -22.13
N LEU A 30 -2.07 -10.37 -22.23
CA LEU A 30 -3.24 -11.15 -21.84
C LEU A 30 -3.38 -12.48 -22.61
N LEU A 31 -2.79 -12.59 -23.80
CA LEU A 31 -2.81 -13.82 -24.59
C LEU A 31 -1.83 -14.87 -24.07
N SER A 32 -0.85 -14.49 -23.25
CA SER A 32 0.05 -15.44 -22.60
C SER A 32 -0.60 -16.18 -21.44
N PHE A 33 -1.81 -15.77 -21.02
CA PHE A 33 -2.59 -16.43 -19.99
C PHE A 33 -3.64 -17.37 -20.59
N SER A 34 -3.82 -18.52 -19.95
CA SER A 34 -4.90 -19.48 -20.21
C SER A 34 -6.26 -18.81 -20.08
N GLU A 35 -7.26 -19.34 -20.79
CA GLU A 35 -8.62 -18.78 -20.77
C GLU A 35 -9.19 -18.70 -19.35
N THR A 36 -8.83 -19.63 -18.46
CA THR A 36 -9.26 -19.66 -17.07
C THR A 36 -8.61 -18.60 -16.19
N ASN A 37 -7.40 -18.12 -16.53
CA ASN A 37 -6.65 -17.14 -15.74
C ASN A 37 -6.67 -15.73 -16.35
N ARG A 38 -7.11 -15.59 -17.60
CA ARG A 38 -7.09 -14.32 -18.32
C ARG A 38 -7.91 -13.23 -17.62
N GLU A 39 -9.06 -13.60 -17.05
CA GLU A 39 -9.90 -12.67 -16.31
C GLU A 39 -9.19 -12.16 -15.05
N LYS A 40 -8.58 -13.05 -14.27
CA LYS A 40 -7.80 -12.67 -13.07
C LYS A 40 -6.55 -11.84 -13.42
N ALA A 41 -5.88 -12.13 -14.54
CA ALA A 41 -4.78 -11.30 -15.03
C ALA A 41 -5.27 -9.90 -15.42
N LEU A 42 -6.44 -9.81 -16.07
CA LEU A 42 -7.07 -8.53 -16.40
C LEU A 42 -7.45 -7.73 -15.15
N GLU A 43 -7.92 -8.37 -14.07
CA GLU A 43 -8.16 -7.69 -12.79
C GLU A 43 -6.89 -6.99 -12.27
N TYR A 44 -5.73 -7.67 -12.30
CA TYR A 44 -4.46 -7.06 -11.89
C TYR A 44 -4.05 -5.89 -12.80
N ILE A 45 -4.28 -6.00 -14.11
CA ILE A 45 -4.01 -4.92 -15.07
C ILE A 45 -4.89 -3.69 -14.79
N VAL A 46 -6.19 -3.90 -14.58
CA VAL A 46 -7.12 -2.80 -14.23
C VAL A 46 -6.68 -2.13 -12.94
N ARG A 47 -6.37 -2.90 -11.90
CA ARG A 47 -5.88 -2.38 -10.62
C ARG A 47 -4.55 -1.66 -10.75
N ALA A 48 -3.64 -2.12 -11.61
CA ALA A 48 -2.38 -1.44 -11.88
C ALA A 48 -2.59 -0.09 -12.61
N TYR A 49 -3.54 -0.02 -13.55
CA TYR A 49 -3.95 1.27 -14.13
C TYR A 49 -4.51 2.23 -13.07
N ILE A 50 -5.33 1.73 -12.15
CA ILE A 50 -5.84 2.51 -11.01
C ILE A 50 -4.69 2.98 -10.12
N GLY A 51 -3.75 2.10 -9.76
CA GLY A 51 -2.57 2.44 -8.96
C GLY A 51 -1.67 3.51 -9.60
N LEU A 52 -1.60 3.54 -10.93
CA LEU A 52 -0.89 4.57 -11.70
C LEU A 52 -1.69 5.86 -11.92
N GLY A 53 -2.91 5.98 -11.36
CA GLY A 53 -3.81 7.12 -11.59
C GLY A 53 -4.34 7.22 -13.03
N LYS A 54 -4.21 6.17 -13.83
CA LYS A 54 -4.65 6.12 -15.24
C LYS A 54 -6.10 5.62 -15.33
N TYR A 55 -7.00 6.31 -14.64
CA TYR A 55 -8.40 5.90 -14.46
C TYR A 55 -9.16 5.68 -15.75
N GLN A 56 -8.99 6.56 -16.76
CA GLN A 56 -9.66 6.35 -18.06
C GLN A 56 -9.25 5.03 -18.70
N LYS A 57 -7.96 4.67 -18.66
CA LYS A 57 -7.51 3.38 -19.20
C LYS A 57 -8.03 2.19 -18.42
N ALA A 58 -8.20 2.32 -17.10
CA ALA A 58 -8.84 1.31 -16.28
C ALA A 58 -10.31 1.11 -16.71
N ARG A 59 -11.04 2.20 -16.97
CA ARG A 59 -12.44 2.18 -17.44
C ARG A 59 -12.63 1.59 -18.84
N ASP A 60 -11.64 1.76 -19.71
CA ASP A 60 -11.69 1.25 -21.09
C ASP A 60 -11.56 -0.29 -21.16
N LEU A 61 -11.11 -0.93 -20.09
CA LEU A 61 -10.99 -2.39 -19.98
C LEU A 61 -12.30 -2.99 -19.43
N SER A 62 -12.76 -4.07 -20.05
CA SER A 62 -13.99 -4.76 -19.65
C SER A 62 -13.68 -6.17 -19.16
N LEU A 63 -14.10 -6.47 -17.94
CA LEU A 63 -14.20 -7.82 -17.38
C LEU A 63 -15.63 -8.34 -17.54
N ASP A 64 -16.04 -9.34 -16.76
CA ASP A 64 -17.46 -9.63 -16.56
C ASP A 64 -18.25 -8.40 -16.09
N SER A 65 -19.58 -8.47 -16.23
CA SER A 65 -20.49 -7.36 -15.95
C SER A 65 -20.40 -6.85 -14.50
N GLU A 66 -20.22 -7.74 -13.52
CA GLU A 66 -20.23 -7.38 -12.11
C GLU A 66 -18.89 -6.74 -11.73
N SER A 67 -17.77 -7.36 -12.11
CA SER A 67 -16.42 -6.83 -11.84
C SER A 67 -16.19 -5.50 -12.56
N SER A 68 -16.65 -5.37 -13.81
CA SER A 68 -16.54 -4.12 -14.56
C SER A 68 -17.29 -2.99 -13.87
N GLN A 69 -18.54 -3.21 -13.45
CA GLN A 69 -19.31 -2.19 -12.76
C GLN A 69 -18.66 -1.80 -11.43
N LEU A 70 -18.18 -2.78 -10.65
CA LEU A 70 -17.50 -2.52 -9.39
C LEU A 70 -16.23 -1.68 -9.59
N PHE A 71 -15.44 -1.93 -10.63
CA PHE A 71 -14.28 -1.09 -10.93
C PHE A 71 -14.65 0.33 -11.34
N GLN A 72 -15.71 0.50 -12.13
CA GLN A 72 -16.22 1.83 -12.50
C GLN A 72 -16.62 2.61 -11.24
N ASP A 73 -17.43 1.99 -10.38
CA ASP A 73 -17.87 2.60 -9.12
C ASP A 73 -16.68 2.92 -8.20
N PHE A 74 -15.66 2.04 -8.15
CA PHE A 74 -14.45 2.26 -7.36
C PHE A 74 -13.61 3.42 -7.92
N VAL A 75 -13.51 3.56 -9.25
CA VAL A 75 -12.83 4.70 -9.87
C VAL A 75 -13.61 6.00 -9.62
N ASP A 76 -14.94 5.98 -9.75
CA ASP A 76 -15.80 7.14 -9.43
C ASP A 76 -15.58 7.60 -7.99
N PHE A 77 -15.51 6.65 -7.05
CA PHE A 77 -15.19 6.92 -5.65
C PHE A 77 -13.81 7.59 -5.48
N LEU A 78 -12.77 7.08 -6.16
CA LEU A 78 -11.43 7.65 -6.07
C LEU A 78 -11.35 9.08 -6.66
N GLU A 79 -12.08 9.36 -7.75
CA GLU A 79 -12.13 10.68 -8.38
C GLU A 79 -12.93 11.70 -7.55
N LEU A 80 -13.98 11.27 -6.85
CA LEU A 80 -14.79 12.13 -5.96
C LEU A 80 -14.08 12.42 -4.62
N GLY A 81 -13.16 11.55 -4.21
CA GLY A 81 -12.42 11.64 -2.95
C GLY A 81 -13.03 10.79 -1.83
N ALA A 82 -12.18 10.47 -0.85
CA ALA A 82 -12.44 9.44 0.18
C ALA A 82 -13.62 9.72 1.14
N ASP A 83 -14.24 10.90 1.07
CA ASP A 83 -15.37 11.30 1.91
C ASP A 83 -16.75 11.05 1.25
N SER A 84 -16.76 10.64 -0.02
CA SER A 84 -17.99 10.43 -0.80
C SER A 84 -18.39 8.96 -0.81
N GLU A 85 -19.53 8.62 -0.21
CA GLU A 85 -20.10 7.26 -0.33
C GLU A 85 -20.48 6.96 -1.80
N ASN A 86 -20.33 5.69 -2.20
CA ASN A 86 -20.75 5.21 -3.52
C ASN A 86 -21.80 4.09 -3.37
N ALA A 87 -23.02 4.36 -3.83
CA ALA A 87 -24.16 3.45 -3.69
C ALA A 87 -23.97 2.10 -4.40
N GLY A 88 -23.21 2.05 -5.50
CA GLY A 88 -22.91 0.81 -6.22
C GLY A 88 -22.03 -0.12 -5.39
N ILE A 89 -20.96 0.43 -4.79
CA ILE A 89 -20.08 -0.32 -3.89
C ILE A 89 -20.84 -0.79 -2.64
N GLU A 90 -21.67 0.09 -2.03
CA GLU A 90 -22.52 -0.29 -0.88
C GLU A 90 -23.45 -1.46 -1.21
N ALA A 91 -24.08 -1.45 -2.39
CA ALA A 91 -24.96 -2.51 -2.82
C ALA A 91 -24.21 -3.85 -2.98
N VAL A 92 -22.99 -3.82 -3.53
CA VAL A 92 -22.12 -5.00 -3.67
C VAL A 92 -21.69 -5.56 -2.31
N ILE A 93 -21.33 -4.68 -1.36
CA ILE A 93 -20.95 -5.06 0.01
C ILE A 93 -22.11 -5.74 0.75
N GLN A 94 -23.34 -5.30 0.50
CA GLN A 94 -24.54 -5.82 1.18
C GLN A 94 -25.15 -7.07 0.52
N SER A 95 -24.68 -7.45 -0.68
CA SER A 95 -25.31 -8.50 -1.49
C SER A 95 -24.41 -9.74 -1.65
N PRO A 96 -24.52 -10.75 -0.77
CA PRO A 96 -23.79 -12.01 -0.93
C PRO A 96 -24.37 -12.86 -2.08
N PRO A 97 -23.57 -13.78 -2.68
CA PRO A 97 -22.21 -14.16 -2.32
C PRO A 97 -21.15 -13.14 -2.78
N HIS A 98 -20.04 -13.04 -2.04
CA HIS A 98 -18.94 -12.13 -2.36
C HIS A 98 -17.83 -12.83 -3.15
N SER A 99 -17.37 -12.20 -4.23
CA SER A 99 -16.11 -12.54 -4.89
C SER A 99 -14.91 -11.98 -4.11
N GLU A 100 -13.72 -12.54 -4.30
CA GLU A 100 -12.49 -11.99 -3.70
C GLU A 100 -12.31 -10.50 -4.07
N LEU A 101 -12.55 -10.13 -5.32
CA LEU A 101 -12.47 -8.75 -5.79
C LEU A 101 -13.42 -7.83 -5.03
N SER A 102 -14.67 -8.26 -4.81
CA SER A 102 -15.66 -7.48 -4.04
C SER A 102 -15.25 -7.28 -2.58
N LEU A 103 -14.64 -8.27 -1.95
CA LEU A 103 -14.12 -8.16 -0.58
C LEU A 103 -12.94 -7.19 -0.52
N VAL A 104 -12.00 -7.29 -1.46
CA VAL A 104 -10.80 -6.45 -1.52
C VAL A 104 -11.18 -4.98 -1.78
N LEU A 105 -11.95 -4.70 -2.84
CA LEU A 105 -12.33 -3.33 -3.18
C LEU A 105 -13.32 -2.74 -2.16
N GLY A 106 -14.29 -3.52 -1.70
CA GLY A 106 -15.22 -3.11 -0.66
C GLY A 106 -14.52 -2.80 0.67
N GLY A 107 -13.54 -3.63 1.05
CA GLY A 107 -12.70 -3.40 2.23
C GLY A 107 -11.89 -2.11 2.11
N ILE A 108 -11.21 -1.88 0.97
CA ILE A 108 -10.46 -0.64 0.74
C ILE A 108 -11.38 0.59 0.76
N TYR A 109 -12.57 0.49 0.16
CA TYR A 109 -13.57 1.55 0.18
C TYR A 109 -14.03 1.90 1.60
N LEU A 110 -14.44 0.90 2.40
CA LEU A 110 -14.84 1.10 3.80
C LEU A 110 -13.68 1.67 4.65
N ALA A 111 -12.47 1.17 4.44
CA ALA A 111 -11.27 1.65 5.13
C ALA A 111 -10.99 3.13 4.83
N LYS A 112 -11.12 3.55 3.56
CA LYS A 112 -10.93 4.94 3.14
C LYS A 112 -11.99 5.89 3.71
N LEU A 113 -13.21 5.41 3.93
CA LEU A 113 -14.28 6.15 4.64
C LEU A 113 -14.11 6.15 6.18
N GLY A 114 -13.05 5.54 6.71
CA GLY A 114 -12.83 5.41 8.16
C GLY A 114 -13.73 4.38 8.85
N ARG A 115 -14.51 3.59 8.09
CA ARG A 115 -15.40 2.52 8.59
C ARG A 115 -14.62 1.22 8.84
N VAL A 116 -13.61 1.30 9.70
CA VAL A 116 -12.62 0.22 9.91
C VAL A 116 -13.25 -1.09 10.39
N GLU A 117 -14.19 -1.05 11.35
CA GLU A 117 -14.81 -2.28 11.87
C GLU A 117 -15.67 -2.97 10.82
N GLU A 118 -16.37 -2.21 9.98
CA GLU A 118 -17.16 -2.76 8.88
C GLU A 118 -16.25 -3.36 7.81
N SER A 119 -15.14 -2.68 7.49
CA SER A 119 -14.12 -3.23 6.59
C SER A 119 -13.56 -4.55 7.09
N LEU A 120 -13.21 -4.64 8.39
CA LEU A 120 -12.72 -5.88 8.98
C LEU A 120 -13.79 -6.99 8.91
N ALA A 121 -15.05 -6.67 9.26
CA ALA A 121 -16.14 -7.62 9.22
C ALA A 121 -16.37 -8.18 7.79
N LEU A 122 -16.30 -7.31 6.77
CA LEU A 122 -16.40 -7.71 5.37
C LEU A 122 -15.22 -8.60 4.96
N LEU A 123 -13.98 -8.16 5.21
CA LEU A 123 -12.79 -8.89 4.79
C LEU A 123 -12.71 -10.30 5.42
N HIS A 124 -13.15 -10.47 6.67
CA HIS A 124 -13.21 -11.77 7.36
C HIS A 124 -14.16 -12.80 6.70
N LEU A 125 -14.97 -12.40 5.72
CA LEU A 125 -15.78 -13.32 4.91
C LEU A 125 -14.95 -14.06 3.84
N HIS A 126 -13.66 -13.76 3.71
CA HIS A 126 -12.79 -14.37 2.73
C HIS A 126 -12.66 -15.89 2.87
N GLN A 127 -12.37 -16.56 1.76
CA GLN A 127 -12.04 -17.99 1.74
C GLN A 127 -10.58 -18.16 1.33
N ASN A 128 -9.67 -18.12 2.32
CA ASN A 128 -8.21 -18.19 2.11
C ASN A 128 -7.64 -17.16 1.10
N SER A 129 -8.20 -15.95 1.05
CA SER A 129 -7.65 -14.86 0.23
C SER A 129 -6.50 -14.17 0.95
N LEU A 130 -5.30 -14.24 0.37
CA LEU A 130 -4.13 -13.53 0.91
C LEU A 130 -4.22 -12.02 0.79
N GLU A 131 -4.96 -11.54 -0.21
CA GLU A 131 -5.22 -10.10 -0.35
C GLU A 131 -6.10 -9.58 0.79
N CYS A 132 -7.13 -10.35 1.17
CA CYS A 132 -7.97 -9.99 2.30
C CYS A 132 -7.16 -10.05 3.61
N VAL A 133 -6.35 -11.10 3.80
CA VAL A 133 -5.45 -11.24 4.96
C VAL A 133 -4.50 -10.05 5.07
N SER A 134 -3.85 -9.64 3.98
CA SER A 134 -2.91 -8.50 4.02
C SER A 134 -3.61 -7.18 4.33
N LEU A 135 -4.83 -6.96 3.81
CA LEU A 135 -5.65 -5.80 4.18
C LEU A 135 -6.08 -5.83 5.65
N ILE A 136 -6.49 -6.98 6.18
CA ILE A 136 -6.82 -7.14 7.61
C ILE A 136 -5.61 -6.79 8.48
N VAL A 137 -4.43 -7.31 8.14
CA VAL A 137 -3.17 -6.99 8.82
C VAL A 137 -2.91 -5.48 8.79
N GLN A 138 -3.00 -4.85 7.61
CA GLN A 138 -2.81 -3.41 7.46
C GLN A 138 -3.79 -2.61 8.33
N LEU A 139 -5.07 -2.96 8.33
CA LEU A 139 -6.10 -2.32 9.15
C LEU A 139 -5.83 -2.44 10.65
N TYR A 140 -5.36 -3.61 11.10
CA TYR A 140 -4.94 -3.79 12.49
C TYR A 140 -3.72 -2.94 12.83
N LEU A 141 -2.74 -2.82 11.93
CA LEU A 141 -1.55 -2.00 12.17
C LEU A 141 -1.90 -0.51 12.27
N ILE A 142 -2.65 0.04 11.32
CA ILE A 142 -3.01 1.48 11.32
C ILE A 142 -3.92 1.86 12.50
N THR A 143 -4.64 0.89 13.08
CA THR A 143 -5.45 1.09 14.30
C THR A 143 -4.74 0.69 15.60
N ASN A 144 -3.41 0.50 15.55
CA ASN A 144 -2.56 0.15 16.70
C ASN A 144 -2.96 -1.18 17.39
N ARG A 145 -3.53 -2.13 16.65
CA ARG A 145 -3.94 -3.47 17.12
C ARG A 145 -2.92 -4.54 16.72
N VAL A 146 -1.64 -4.29 16.99
CA VAL A 146 -0.50 -5.12 16.53
C VAL A 146 -0.65 -6.60 16.90
N LYS A 147 -1.16 -6.92 18.10
CA LYS A 147 -1.39 -8.32 18.52
C LYS A 147 -2.38 -9.06 17.61
N LYS A 148 -3.42 -8.37 17.12
CA LYS A 148 -4.40 -8.97 16.19
C LYS A 148 -3.76 -9.18 14.81
N ALA A 149 -2.90 -8.26 14.37
CA ALA A 149 -2.14 -8.42 13.14
C ALA A 149 -1.22 -9.66 13.18
N GLN A 150 -0.51 -9.87 14.30
CA GLN A 150 0.30 -11.07 14.50
C GLN A 150 -0.53 -12.36 14.46
N GLN A 151 -1.69 -12.38 15.15
CA GLN A 151 -2.60 -13.53 15.14
C GLN A 151 -3.10 -13.88 13.73
N GLU A 152 -3.41 -12.87 12.92
CA GLU A 152 -3.84 -13.06 11.53
C GLU A 152 -2.73 -13.70 10.67
N LEU A 153 -1.48 -13.25 10.83
CA LEU A 153 -0.33 -13.86 10.16
C LEU A 153 -0.07 -15.29 10.63
N GLU A 154 -0.17 -15.57 11.94
CA GLU A 154 0.00 -16.93 12.46
C GLU A 154 -1.01 -17.91 11.85
N ILE A 155 -2.26 -17.47 11.65
CA ILE A 155 -3.32 -18.28 11.02
C ILE A 155 -2.99 -18.55 9.55
N SER A 156 -2.61 -17.52 8.79
CA SER A 156 -2.30 -17.64 7.36
C SER A 156 -0.98 -18.34 7.06
N SER A 157 -0.02 -18.31 7.98
CA SER A 157 1.31 -18.92 7.81
C SER A 157 1.26 -20.41 7.45
N ARG A 158 0.21 -21.13 7.86
CA ARG A 158 0.06 -22.57 7.61
C ARG A 158 -0.08 -22.92 6.13
N TRP A 159 -0.45 -21.97 5.28
CA TRP A 159 -0.75 -22.21 3.87
C TRP A 159 -0.18 -21.13 2.92
N ALA A 160 0.52 -20.12 3.44
CA ALA A 160 0.92 -18.95 2.67
C ALA A 160 2.39 -18.50 2.82
N GLN A 161 3.23 -19.27 3.52
CA GLN A 161 4.62 -18.89 3.83
C GLN A 161 5.48 -18.52 2.62
N ASP A 162 5.24 -19.15 1.46
CA ASP A 162 6.01 -18.86 0.24
C ASP A 162 5.46 -17.65 -0.54
N SER A 163 4.39 -17.03 -0.06
CA SER A 163 3.70 -15.97 -0.79
C SER A 163 4.29 -14.60 -0.54
N ILE A 164 4.56 -13.87 -1.63
CA ILE A 164 5.02 -12.47 -1.56
C ILE A 164 4.06 -11.59 -0.74
N VAL A 165 2.75 -11.86 -0.82
CA VAL A 165 1.72 -11.11 -0.10
C VAL A 165 1.82 -11.33 1.41
N HIS A 166 2.07 -12.58 1.82
CA HIS A 166 2.27 -12.93 3.22
C HIS A 166 3.56 -12.30 3.76
N ASN A 167 4.67 -12.45 3.02
CA ASN A 167 5.98 -11.94 3.43
C ASN A 167 6.01 -10.41 3.52
N LEU A 168 5.27 -9.71 2.65
CA LEU A 168 5.08 -8.27 2.72
C LEU A 168 4.31 -7.87 4.00
N ALA A 169 3.20 -8.56 4.29
CA ALA A 169 2.41 -8.32 5.49
C ALA A 169 3.18 -8.64 6.78
N GLU A 170 3.96 -9.72 6.79
CA GLU A 170 4.87 -10.08 7.88
C GLU A 170 5.91 -8.98 8.11
N SER A 171 6.50 -8.47 7.03
CA SER A 171 7.47 -7.37 7.12
C SER A 171 6.84 -6.11 7.73
N TRP A 172 5.60 -5.74 7.40
CA TRP A 172 4.93 -4.60 8.05
C TRP A 172 4.74 -4.81 9.57
N VAL A 173 4.37 -6.02 9.98
CA VAL A 173 4.22 -6.35 11.40
C VAL A 173 5.58 -6.32 12.11
N ASN A 174 6.62 -6.85 11.49
CA ASN A 174 7.99 -6.84 11.99
C ASN A 174 8.53 -5.41 12.17
N LEU A 175 8.31 -4.53 11.19
CA LEU A 175 8.68 -3.11 11.28
C LEU A 175 7.91 -2.36 12.38
N THR A 176 6.72 -2.83 12.75
CA THR A 176 5.94 -2.24 13.84
C THR A 176 6.40 -2.72 15.22
N LEU A 177 6.81 -3.99 15.34
CA LEU A 177 7.30 -4.58 16.58
C LEU A 177 8.75 -4.15 16.90
N GLY A 178 9.56 -4.02 15.86
CA GLY A 178 10.95 -3.59 15.95
C GLY A 178 11.90 -4.56 16.66
N GLY A 179 13.02 -4.01 17.14
CA GLY A 179 14.09 -4.80 17.76
C GLY A 179 14.83 -5.63 16.71
N SER A 180 15.08 -6.91 16.99
CA SER A 180 15.77 -7.81 16.06
C SER A 180 14.99 -8.07 14.76
N LEU A 181 13.69 -7.76 14.74
CA LEU A 181 12.81 -7.97 13.58
C LEU A 181 13.04 -6.96 12.45
N TYR A 182 13.70 -5.83 12.75
CA TYR A 182 14.13 -4.88 11.71
C TYR A 182 15.10 -5.55 10.73
N GLN A 183 16.03 -6.37 11.23
CA GLN A 183 17.02 -7.03 10.38
C GLN A 183 16.37 -8.03 9.41
N SER A 184 15.38 -8.79 9.88
CA SER A 184 14.62 -9.73 9.03
C SER A 184 13.87 -8.98 7.93
N SER A 185 13.23 -7.87 8.28
CA SER A 185 12.51 -7.02 7.31
C SER A 185 13.48 -6.34 6.33
N PHE A 186 14.67 -5.97 6.78
CA PHE A 186 15.71 -5.37 5.95
C PHE A 186 16.12 -6.33 4.83
N TYR A 187 16.45 -7.57 5.16
CA TYR A 187 16.83 -8.56 4.15
C TYR A 187 15.71 -8.83 3.15
N PHE A 188 14.46 -8.89 3.63
CA PHE A 188 13.31 -9.02 2.74
C PHE A 188 13.23 -7.84 1.75
N PHE A 189 13.20 -6.60 2.26
CA PHE A 189 13.09 -5.42 1.41
C PHE A 189 14.31 -5.20 0.50
N GLU A 190 15.52 -5.52 0.97
CA GLU A 190 16.74 -5.49 0.18
C GLU A 190 16.63 -6.46 -1.01
N GLU A 191 16.28 -7.71 -0.75
CA GLU A 191 16.12 -8.73 -1.79
C GLU A 191 15.04 -8.33 -2.81
N ILE A 192 13.85 -7.96 -2.34
CA ILE A 192 12.76 -7.62 -3.27
C ILE A 192 13.01 -6.33 -4.02
N SER A 193 13.68 -5.33 -3.44
CA SER A 193 14.02 -4.10 -4.17
C SER A 193 15.03 -4.34 -5.30
N GLN A 194 15.93 -5.31 -5.13
CA GLN A 194 16.91 -5.70 -6.15
C GLN A 194 16.27 -6.51 -7.28
N GLN A 195 15.35 -7.42 -6.95
CA GLN A 195 14.65 -8.25 -7.93
C GLN A 195 13.49 -7.51 -8.63
N HIS A 196 12.86 -6.59 -7.91
CA HIS A 196 11.57 -5.99 -8.23
C HIS A 196 11.57 -4.49 -7.86
N THR A 197 12.50 -3.75 -8.47
CA THR A 197 12.66 -2.31 -8.20
C THR A 197 11.40 -1.53 -8.57
N SER A 198 10.85 -0.82 -7.58
CA SER A 198 9.69 0.06 -7.72
C SER A 198 9.74 1.14 -6.64
N ILE A 199 8.80 2.09 -6.67
CA ILE A 199 8.68 3.09 -5.61
C ILE A 199 8.34 2.41 -4.28
N GLU A 200 7.46 1.42 -4.29
CA GLU A 200 6.95 0.73 -3.12
C GLU A 200 8.03 -0.13 -2.43
N THR A 201 8.83 -0.89 -3.20
CA THR A 201 9.90 -1.72 -2.63
C THR A 201 11.06 -0.88 -2.11
N LEU A 202 11.43 0.18 -2.83
CA LEU A 202 12.46 1.13 -2.38
C LEU A 202 12.00 1.94 -1.17
N LEU A 203 10.72 2.31 -1.07
CA LEU A 203 10.19 3.00 0.11
C LEU A 203 10.19 2.07 1.33
N GLY A 204 9.84 0.79 1.15
CA GLY A 204 9.97 -0.23 2.19
C GLY A 204 11.42 -0.37 2.67
N LEU A 205 12.37 -0.47 1.74
CA LEU A 205 13.81 -0.51 2.04
C LEU A 205 14.29 0.77 2.75
N LEU A 206 13.83 1.95 2.32
CA LEU A 206 14.16 3.23 2.93
C LEU A 206 13.74 3.27 4.40
N VAL A 207 12.50 2.87 4.70
CA VAL A 207 11.96 2.91 6.06
C VAL A 207 12.75 1.98 6.99
N VAL A 208 13.04 0.74 6.55
CA VAL A 208 13.78 -0.20 7.38
C VAL A 208 15.25 0.19 7.56
N SER A 209 15.90 0.74 6.52
CA SER A 209 17.26 1.29 6.61
C SER A 209 17.34 2.46 7.60
N LEU A 210 16.33 3.33 7.61
CA LEU A 210 16.22 4.41 8.59
C LEU A 210 16.04 3.88 10.02
N GLN A 211 15.21 2.85 10.21
CA GLN A 211 15.00 2.19 11.52
C GLN A 211 16.27 1.50 12.04
N LEU A 212 17.15 1.03 11.14
CA LEU A 212 18.46 0.47 11.47
C LEU A 212 19.56 1.54 11.61
N HIS A 213 19.24 2.82 11.47
CA HIS A 213 20.19 3.94 11.48
C HIS A 213 21.24 3.90 10.36
N HIS A 214 20.95 3.27 9.23
CA HIS A 214 21.80 3.27 8.05
C HIS A 214 21.58 4.58 7.24
N VAL A 215 21.97 5.71 7.82
CA VAL A 215 21.60 7.05 7.30
C VAL A 215 22.17 7.33 5.92
N GLU A 216 23.40 6.91 5.63
CA GLU A 216 24.01 7.11 4.30
C GLU A 216 23.32 6.27 3.23
N GLU A 217 23.09 4.98 3.49
CA GLU A 217 22.35 4.08 2.58
C GLU A 217 20.93 4.60 2.32
N SER A 218 20.28 5.15 3.35
CA SER A 218 18.95 5.75 3.23
C SER A 218 18.95 6.95 2.27
N ALA A 219 20.00 7.77 2.26
CA ALA A 219 20.13 8.89 1.33
C ALA A 219 20.35 8.42 -0.12
N ASP A 220 21.09 7.34 -0.32
CA ASP A 220 21.28 6.72 -1.63
C ASP A 220 19.96 6.13 -2.16
N ILE A 221 19.16 5.50 -1.30
CA ILE A 221 17.83 4.97 -1.65
C ILE A 221 16.87 6.10 -2.06
N VAL A 222 16.90 7.25 -1.37
CA VAL A 222 16.12 8.44 -1.79
C VAL A 222 16.52 8.89 -3.20
N THR A 223 17.82 8.89 -3.51
CA THR A 223 18.28 9.22 -4.87
C THR A 223 17.72 8.24 -5.91
N GLN A 224 17.77 6.93 -5.63
CA GLN A 224 17.18 5.91 -6.50
C GLN A 224 15.66 6.09 -6.68
N LEU A 225 14.93 6.46 -5.62
CA LEU A 225 13.49 6.75 -5.69
C LEU A 225 13.19 7.88 -6.69
N TYR A 226 13.96 8.98 -6.66
CA TYR A 226 13.80 10.07 -7.63
C TYR A 226 14.10 9.61 -9.06
N GLU A 227 15.14 8.80 -9.26
CA GLU A 227 15.50 8.25 -10.58
C GLU A 227 14.40 7.35 -11.15
N VAL A 228 13.87 6.42 -10.35
CA VAL A 228 12.78 5.52 -10.73
C VAL A 228 11.51 6.30 -11.04
N ALA A 229 11.15 7.28 -10.20
CA ALA A 229 9.99 8.14 -10.42
C ALA A 229 10.11 8.91 -11.74
N GLN A 230 11.29 9.47 -12.02
CA GLN A 230 11.55 10.20 -13.26
C GLN A 230 11.49 9.28 -14.48
N LEU A 231 12.10 8.09 -14.41
CA LEU A 231 12.14 7.13 -15.51
C LEU A 231 10.74 6.70 -15.96
N HIS A 232 9.83 6.49 -15.01
CA HIS A 232 8.48 6.01 -15.28
C HIS A 232 7.42 7.12 -15.34
N GLY A 233 7.80 8.37 -15.09
CA GLY A 233 6.87 9.50 -15.04
C GLY A 233 5.83 9.36 -13.91
N ILE A 234 6.25 8.80 -12.78
CA ILE A 234 5.40 8.54 -11.61
C ILE A 234 5.61 9.69 -10.60
N GLN A 235 4.53 10.17 -10.02
CA GLN A 235 4.62 11.13 -8.90
C GLN A 235 5.08 10.41 -7.63
N LEU A 236 6.06 10.96 -6.93
CA LEU A 236 6.52 10.40 -5.67
C LEU A 236 5.46 10.48 -4.59
N ASP A 237 5.37 9.42 -3.79
CA ASP A 237 4.56 9.39 -2.59
C ASP A 237 5.09 10.44 -1.57
N PRO A 238 4.20 11.24 -0.92
CA PRO A 238 4.62 12.22 0.07
C PRO A 238 5.45 11.65 1.24
N SER A 239 5.34 10.35 1.52
CA SER A 239 6.16 9.64 2.52
C SER A 239 7.65 9.68 2.18
N VAL A 240 8.02 9.78 0.90
CA VAL A 240 9.43 9.94 0.48
C VAL A 240 10.00 11.25 1.01
N TYR A 241 9.25 12.35 0.88
CA TYR A 241 9.67 13.65 1.40
C TYR A 241 9.73 13.67 2.93
N ALA A 242 8.79 13.00 3.61
CA ALA A 242 8.81 12.88 5.07
C ALA A 242 10.06 12.10 5.57
N ASN A 243 10.45 11.04 4.85
CA ASN A 243 11.68 10.30 5.14
C ASN A 243 12.94 11.12 4.80
N GLU A 244 12.95 11.89 3.71
CA GLU A 244 14.07 12.80 3.38
C GLU A 244 14.27 13.88 4.46
N ILE A 245 13.19 14.42 5.04
CA ILE A 245 13.29 15.33 6.20
C ILE A 245 13.97 14.64 7.38
N THR A 246 13.56 13.41 7.70
CA THR A 246 14.15 12.61 8.79
C THR A 246 15.65 12.39 8.58
N ILE A 247 16.06 12.06 7.36
CA ILE A 247 17.48 11.91 6.99
C ILE A 247 18.23 13.24 7.20
N GLY A 248 17.68 14.35 6.71
CA GLY A 248 18.28 15.68 6.90
C GLY A 248 18.53 16.01 8.37
N ILE A 249 17.53 15.75 9.24
CA ILE A 249 17.66 15.92 10.70
C ILE A 249 18.82 15.07 11.24
N LEU A 250 18.89 13.79 10.89
CA LEU A 250 19.94 12.87 11.37
C LEU A 250 21.33 13.27 10.89
N LYS A 251 21.45 13.87 9.70
CA LYS A 251 22.71 14.39 9.16
C LYS A 251 23.05 15.80 9.67
N GLY A 252 22.14 16.45 10.38
CA GLY A 252 22.30 17.85 10.82
C GLY A 252 22.10 18.89 9.71
N ASP A 253 21.51 18.50 8.57
CA ASP A 253 21.16 19.41 7.47
C ASP A 253 19.64 19.62 7.43
N THR A 254 19.21 20.81 7.86
CA THR A 254 17.79 21.19 7.92
C THR A 254 17.38 22.14 6.79
N SER A 255 18.29 22.43 5.84
CA SER A 255 18.10 23.47 4.83
C SER A 255 16.87 23.24 3.92
N LYS A 256 16.53 21.98 3.64
CA LYS A 256 15.43 21.59 2.75
C LYS A 256 14.09 21.34 3.44
N GLN A 257 14.03 21.39 4.77
CA GLN A 257 12.85 20.91 5.51
C GLN A 257 11.55 21.63 5.14
N GLU A 258 11.61 22.95 4.99
CA GLU A 258 10.44 23.74 4.65
C GLU A 258 9.95 23.47 3.22
N GLU A 259 10.89 23.36 2.27
CA GLU A 259 10.57 22.98 0.89
C GLU A 259 9.90 21.60 0.82
N LEU A 260 10.43 20.61 1.56
CA LEU A 260 9.88 19.27 1.60
C LEU A 260 8.51 19.23 2.29
N ARG A 261 8.31 20.01 3.37
CA ARG A 261 6.98 20.17 4.00
C ARG A 261 5.95 20.72 3.04
N GLU A 262 6.30 21.75 2.27
CA GLU A 262 5.41 22.33 1.26
C GLU A 262 5.08 21.33 0.15
N LYS A 263 6.05 20.51 -0.29
CA LYS A 263 5.79 19.40 -1.23
C LYS A 263 4.80 18.37 -0.67
N ILE A 264 4.94 17.99 0.61
CA ILE A 264 3.98 17.08 1.28
C ILE A 264 2.60 17.73 1.29
N LYS A 265 2.50 19.02 1.68
CA LYS A 265 1.24 19.74 1.80
C LYS A 265 0.51 19.88 0.46
N GLN A 266 1.25 20.11 -0.63
CA GLN A 266 0.68 20.17 -1.97
C GLN A 266 0.15 18.83 -2.47
N SER A 267 0.80 17.72 -2.08
CA SER A 267 0.44 16.37 -2.52
C SER A 267 -0.66 15.74 -1.64
N ASN A 268 -0.53 15.86 -0.32
CA ASN A 268 -1.46 15.33 0.67
C ASN A 268 -1.47 16.20 1.94
N PRO A 269 -2.41 17.16 2.06
CA PRO A 269 -2.55 18.02 3.24
C PRO A 269 -2.80 17.25 4.54
N ASN A 270 -3.44 16.07 4.47
CA ASN A 270 -3.77 15.25 5.62
C ASN A 270 -2.71 14.17 5.91
N HIS A 271 -1.49 14.33 5.37
CA HIS A 271 -0.43 13.35 5.59
C HIS A 271 -0.04 13.27 7.09
N PRO A 272 0.13 12.07 7.67
CA PRO A 272 0.37 11.91 9.12
C PRO A 272 1.53 12.72 9.68
N TYR A 273 2.61 12.88 8.90
CA TYR A 273 3.76 13.71 9.28
C TYR A 273 3.37 15.19 9.49
N LEU A 274 2.54 15.77 8.62
CA LEU A 274 2.11 17.17 8.75
C LEU A 274 1.18 17.34 9.95
N LEU A 275 0.24 16.41 10.14
CA LEU A 275 -0.69 16.45 11.26
C LEU A 275 0.04 16.36 12.61
N ASP A 276 1.01 15.45 12.75
CA ASP A 276 1.82 15.39 13.98
C ASP A 276 2.67 16.67 14.13
N TYR A 277 3.32 17.13 13.06
CA TYR A 277 4.14 18.36 13.10
C TYR A 277 3.34 19.58 13.57
N GLU A 278 2.18 19.84 12.96
CA GLU A 278 1.29 20.95 13.33
C GLU A 278 0.82 20.82 14.79
N ALA A 279 0.41 19.61 15.21
CA ALA A 279 0.03 19.35 16.60
C ALA A 279 1.19 19.60 17.59
N ARG A 280 2.45 19.32 17.21
CA ARG A 280 3.63 19.63 18.05
C ARG A 280 3.92 21.12 18.11
N VAL A 281 3.76 21.84 17.01
CA VAL A 281 3.90 23.31 16.98
C VAL A 281 2.87 23.95 17.91
N GLU A 282 1.60 23.58 17.80
CA GLU A 282 0.53 24.09 18.67
C GLU A 282 0.80 23.79 20.16
N GLN A 283 1.25 22.57 20.47
CA GLN A 283 1.63 22.19 21.83
C GLN A 283 2.77 23.03 22.37
N PHE A 284 3.79 23.30 21.55
CA PHE A 284 4.93 24.12 21.94
C PHE A 284 4.51 25.56 22.21
N ASP A 285 3.74 26.17 21.31
CA ASP A 285 3.26 27.54 21.45
C ASP A 285 2.37 27.71 22.69
N ALA A 286 1.53 26.72 23.00
CA ALA A 286 0.72 26.71 24.21
C ALA A 286 1.57 26.67 25.49
N ILE A 287 2.69 25.91 25.49
CA ILE A 287 3.64 25.88 26.61
C ILE A 287 4.32 27.24 26.74
N VAL A 288 4.83 27.80 25.65
CA VAL A 288 5.49 29.11 25.65
C VAL A 288 4.56 30.19 26.21
N ALA A 289 3.31 30.24 25.75
CA ALA A 289 2.32 31.19 26.25
C ALA A 289 2.05 31.03 27.75
N ARG A 290 2.01 29.79 28.27
CA ARG A 290 1.76 29.50 29.68
C ARG A 290 2.89 29.93 30.62
N TYR A 291 4.14 29.92 30.15
CA TYR A 291 5.32 30.27 30.96
C TYR A 291 5.90 31.65 30.64
N HIS A 292 5.20 32.44 29.81
CA HIS A 292 5.54 33.84 29.53
C HIS A 292 4.81 34.85 30.43
N GLU A 293 3.91 34.39 31.31
CA GLU A 293 3.32 35.14 32.44
C GLU A 293 4.11 34.92 33.75
#